data_AF-A0A527H7X7-F1
#
_entry.id   AF-A0A527H7X7-F1
#
_cell.length_a   1.000
_cell.length_b   1.000
_cell.length_c   1.000
_cell.angle_alpha   90.00
_cell.angle_beta   90.00
_cell.angle_gamma   90.00
#
_symmetry.space_group_name_H-M   'P 1'
#
loop_
_entity.id
_entity.type
_entity.pdbx_description
1 polymer ?
#
loop_
_entity_poly.entity_id
_entity_poly.type
_entity_poly.pdbx_seq_one_letter_code
_entity_poly.pdbx_strand_id
1 'polypeptide(L)'
;MHRILQPEGWAEPVGYANGVAARGQLVFVGGQVGWNGQCQFETDDFVGQVRQTLENIVAVLAEAGAGPQHITSMTWYFTDKAEYLANLRGIGEAYREVIGRHFPAMAAMQVMAL
;
A
#
# COMPACT_ATOMS: atom_id res chain seq x y z
N MET A 1 14.77 3.15 11.36
CA MET A 1 14.20 1.94 11.98
C MET A 1 12.83 2.27 12.53
N HIS A 2 11.83 1.42 12.30
CA HIS A 2 10.46 1.62 12.78
C HIS A 2 10.07 0.50 13.76
N ARG A 3 9.08 0.74 14.62
CA ARG A 3 8.59 -0.20 15.64
C ARG A 3 7.07 -0.35 15.52
N ILE A 4 6.59 -1.59 15.39
CA ILE A 4 5.16 -1.90 15.41
C ILE A 4 4.58 -1.62 16.81
N LEU A 5 3.42 -0.98 16.84
CA LEU A 5 2.67 -0.66 18.05
C LEU A 5 1.42 -1.54 18.08
N GLN A 6 1.38 -2.48 19.02
CA GLN A 6 0.25 -3.37 19.27
C GLN A 6 -0.16 -3.23 20.75
N PRO A 7 -1.39 -2.75 21.04
CA PRO A 7 -1.87 -2.70 22.42
C PRO A 7 -1.98 -4.10 23.03
N GLU A 8 -1.74 -4.20 24.34
CA GLU A 8 -1.87 -5.45 25.08
C GLU A 8 -3.32 -5.95 25.09
N GLY A 9 -3.51 -7.26 24.90
CA GLY A 9 -4.83 -7.91 24.88
C GLY A 9 -5.63 -7.77 23.58
N TRP A 10 -5.13 -7.02 22.59
CA TRP A 10 -5.77 -6.92 21.27
C TRP A 10 -5.44 -8.13 20.40
N ALA A 11 -6.40 -8.55 19.57
CA ALA A 11 -6.17 -9.57 18.55
C ALA A 11 -5.05 -9.13 17.58
N GLU A 12 -4.30 -10.11 17.07
CA GLU A 12 -3.26 -9.85 16.08
C GLU A 12 -3.89 -9.33 14.77
N PRO A 13 -3.44 -8.19 14.25
CA PRO A 13 -3.98 -7.64 13.01
C PRO A 13 -3.53 -8.48 11.81
N VAL A 14 -4.46 -8.79 10.90
CA VAL A 14 -4.17 -9.58 9.69
C VAL A 14 -3.96 -8.64 8.52
N GLY A 15 -2.72 -8.57 8.04
CA GLY A 15 -2.38 -7.80 6.84
C GLY A 15 -2.25 -6.29 7.06
N TYR A 16 -2.17 -5.79 8.30
CA TYR A 16 -1.85 -4.39 8.66
C TYR A 16 -1.23 -4.34 10.07
N ALA A 17 -0.66 -3.20 10.48
CA ALA A 17 -0.25 -2.94 11.86
C ALA A 17 -1.23 -1.99 12.57
N ASN A 18 -1.51 -2.19 13.86
CA ASN A 18 -2.33 -1.23 14.63
C ASN A 18 -1.64 0.14 14.80
N GLY A 19 -0.31 0.21 14.70
CA GLY A 19 0.44 1.46 14.62
C GLY A 19 1.92 1.23 14.33
N VAL A 20 2.63 2.28 13.92
CA VAL A 20 4.07 2.24 13.67
C VAL A 20 4.73 3.52 14.23
N ALA A 21 5.71 3.36 15.11
CA ALA A 21 6.59 4.47 15.53
C ALA A 21 7.87 4.47 14.68
N ALA A 22 8.24 5.62 14.12
CA ALA A 22 9.45 5.76 13.30
C ALA A 22 10.26 7.02 13.68
N ARG A 23 11.55 7.02 13.37
CA ARG A 23 12.44 8.19 13.47
C ARG A 23 13.25 8.31 12.17
N GLY A 24 13.39 9.53 11.66
CA GLY A 24 14.13 9.83 10.44
C GLY A 24 13.47 10.91 9.59
N GLN A 25 13.87 10.99 8.33
CA GLN A 25 13.21 11.82 7.31
C GLN A 25 11.78 11.32 7.07
N LEU A 26 10.82 12.25 7.02
CA LEU A 26 9.45 11.95 6.62
C LEU A 26 9.31 12.23 5.13
N VAL A 27 8.85 11.23 4.39
CA VAL A 27 8.54 11.33 2.97
C VAL A 27 7.04 11.19 2.81
N PHE A 28 6.40 12.20 2.23
CA PHE A 28 4.97 12.18 1.94
C PHE A 28 4.78 11.91 0.46
N VAL A 29 4.30 10.72 0.14
CA VAL A 29 4.02 10.30 -1.24
C VAL A 29 2.60 10.76 -1.59
N GLY A 30 2.45 11.51 -2.69
CA GLY A 30 1.13 11.87 -3.20
C GLY A 30 0.33 10.64 -3.62
N GLY A 31 -0.99 10.76 -3.75
CA GLY A 31 -1.84 9.66 -4.20
C GLY A 31 -1.35 9.09 -5.53
N GLN A 32 -1.01 7.80 -5.55
CA GLN A 32 -0.60 7.10 -6.76
C GLN A 32 -1.80 6.37 -7.36
N VAL A 33 -1.82 6.31 -8.70
CA VAL A 33 -2.85 5.65 -9.51
C VAL A 33 -2.19 4.53 -10.31
N GLY A 34 -2.96 3.53 -10.72
CA GLY A 34 -2.48 2.36 -11.47
C GLY A 34 -2.08 2.61 -12.93
N TRP A 35 -1.64 3.82 -13.27
CA TRP A 35 -1.09 4.16 -14.58
C TRP A 35 0.45 4.14 -14.56
N ASN A 36 1.07 4.08 -15.74
CA ASN A 36 2.51 4.17 -15.90
C ASN A 36 3.05 5.61 -15.72
N GLY A 37 4.37 5.81 -15.88
CA GLY A 37 5.01 7.12 -15.79
C GLY A 37 4.63 8.13 -16.90
N GLN A 38 3.82 7.72 -17.86
CA GLN A 38 3.25 8.54 -18.93
C GLN A 38 1.74 8.78 -18.73
N CYS A 39 1.21 8.45 -17.54
CA CYS A 39 -0.20 8.57 -17.19
C CYS A 39 -1.13 7.74 -18.09
N GLN A 40 -0.68 6.55 -18.49
CA GLN A 40 -1.47 5.60 -19.28
C GLN A 40 -1.78 4.34 -18.46
N PHE A 41 -3.03 3.88 -18.52
CA PHE A 41 -3.39 2.57 -17.98
C PHE A 41 -2.92 1.48 -18.92
N GLU A 42 -1.99 0.65 -18.45
CA GLU A 42 -1.48 -0.52 -19.19
C GLU A 42 -2.43 -1.72 -19.09
N THR A 43 -3.41 -1.64 -18.18
CA THR A 43 -4.37 -2.70 -17.91
C THR A 43 -5.64 -2.14 -17.27
N ASP A 44 -6.78 -2.76 -17.61
CA ASP A 44 -8.06 -2.55 -16.94
C ASP A 44 -8.28 -3.56 -15.80
N ASP A 45 -7.36 -4.52 -15.61
CA ASP A 45 -7.42 -5.48 -14.50
C ASP A 45 -7.08 -4.79 -13.17
N PHE A 46 -7.98 -4.96 -12.19
CA PHE A 46 -7.84 -4.33 -10.87
C PHE A 46 -6.54 -4.73 -10.15
N VAL A 47 -6.14 -6.00 -10.21
CA VAL A 47 -4.91 -6.47 -9.55
C VAL A 47 -3.67 -5.90 -10.25
N GLY A 48 -3.69 -5.82 -11.58
CA GLY A 48 -2.66 -5.15 -12.38
C GLY A 48 -2.52 -3.67 -12.03
N GLN A 49 -3.63 -2.95 -11.87
CA GLN A 49 -3.61 -1.55 -11.44
C GLN A 49 -3.10 -1.38 -10.00
N VAL A 50 -3.46 -2.30 -9.09
CA VAL A 50 -2.91 -2.32 -7.72
C VAL A 50 -1.39 -2.50 -7.77
N ARG A 51 -0.89 -3.47 -8.56
CA ARG A 51 0.54 -3.68 -8.73
C ARG A 51 1.26 -2.42 -9.22
N GLN A 52 0.78 -1.82 -10.31
CA GLN A 52 1.37 -0.61 -10.87
C GLN A 52 1.36 0.54 -9.84
N THR A 53 0.27 0.69 -9.08
CA THR A 53 0.16 1.69 -8.01
C THR A 53 1.24 1.49 -6.95
N LEU A 54 1.48 0.25 -6.53
CA LEU A 54 2.52 -0.07 -5.55
C LEU A 54 3.92 0.19 -6.10
N GLU A 55 4.17 -0.17 -7.36
CA GLU A 55 5.45 0.09 -8.04
C GLU A 55 5.74 1.59 -8.12
N ASN A 56 4.72 2.40 -8.44
CA ASN A 56 4.82 3.86 -8.45
C ASN A 56 5.19 4.40 -7.06
N ILE A 57 4.58 3.88 -5.98
CA ILE A 57 4.94 4.27 -4.60
C ILE A 57 6.41 3.97 -4.32
N VAL A 58 6.88 2.77 -4.68
CA VAL A 58 8.28 2.37 -4.46
C VAL A 58 9.25 3.23 -5.26
N ALA A 59 8.90 3.58 -6.51
CA ALA A 59 9.69 4.48 -7.34
C ALA A 59 9.83 5.87 -6.70
N VAL A 60 8.74 6.46 -6.18
CA VAL A 60 8.79 7.76 -5.50
C VAL A 60 9.61 7.69 -4.20
N LEU A 61 9.51 6.61 -3.44
CA LEU A 61 10.33 6.42 -2.23
C LEU A 61 11.83 6.34 -2.57
N ALA A 62 12.19 5.73 -3.70
CA ALA A 62 13.58 5.55 -4.12
C ALA A 62 14.30 6.89 -4.34
N GLU A 63 13.60 7.93 -4.82
CA GLU A 63 14.13 9.29 -4.98
C GLU A 63 14.58 9.91 -3.65
N ALA A 64 14.03 9.44 -2.53
CA ALA A 64 14.42 9.84 -1.17
C ALA A 64 15.37 8.84 -0.49
N GLY A 65 15.90 7.86 -1.23
CA GLY A 65 16.73 6.78 -0.69
C GLY A 65 15.97 5.80 0.23
N ALA A 66 14.63 5.73 0.11
CA ALA A 66 13.79 4.83 0.89
C ALA A 66 13.27 3.66 0.03
N GLY A 67 13.16 2.46 0.63
CA GLY A 67 12.44 1.33 0.07
C GLY A 67 11.12 0.99 0.80
N PRO A 68 10.41 -0.07 0.34
CA PRO A 68 9.12 -0.48 0.88
C PRO A 68 9.10 -0.71 2.40
N GLN A 69 10.19 -1.27 2.94
CA GLN A 69 10.39 -1.54 4.37
C GLN A 69 10.40 -0.27 5.26
N HIS A 70 10.43 0.92 4.67
CA HIS A 70 10.37 2.19 5.41
C HIS A 70 8.95 2.78 5.48
N ILE A 71 7.98 2.20 4.77
CA ILE A 71 6.60 2.69 4.80
C ILE A 71 6.06 2.55 6.23
N THR A 72 5.48 3.62 6.77
CA THR A 72 4.91 3.62 8.13
C THR A 72 3.39 3.58 8.14
N SER A 73 2.77 4.15 7.10
CA SER A 73 1.32 4.17 6.91
C SER A 73 0.97 4.13 5.42
N MET A 74 -0.15 3.48 5.06
CA MET A 74 -0.76 3.56 3.74
C MET A 74 -2.28 3.77 3.84
N THR A 75 -2.83 4.57 2.93
CA THR A 75 -4.27 4.72 2.77
C THR A 75 -4.65 4.33 1.36
N TRP A 76 -5.53 3.34 1.25
CA TRP A 76 -6.00 2.79 -0.01
C TRP A 76 -7.41 3.29 -0.27
N TYR A 77 -7.62 3.84 -1.46
CA TYR A 77 -8.93 4.20 -1.96
C TYR A 77 -9.22 3.36 -3.21
N PHE A 78 -10.40 2.77 -3.26
CA PHE A 78 -10.88 2.00 -4.41
C PHE A 78 -12.38 2.24 -4.58
N THR A 79 -12.93 1.96 -5.76
CA THR A 79 -14.33 2.29 -6.08
C THR A 79 -15.29 1.12 -5.88
N ASP A 80 -14.81 -0.13 -5.99
CA ASP A 80 -15.64 -1.33 -5.85
C ASP A 80 -15.09 -2.28 -4.78
N LYS A 81 -15.82 -2.40 -3.67
CA LYS A 81 -15.50 -3.33 -2.58
C LYS A 81 -15.74 -4.79 -2.96
N ALA A 82 -16.73 -5.09 -3.80
CA ALA A 82 -16.99 -6.46 -4.22
C ALA A 82 -15.83 -6.98 -5.07
N GLU A 83 -15.33 -6.16 -6.00
CA GLU A 83 -14.13 -6.47 -6.80
C GLU A 83 -12.89 -6.62 -5.91
N TYR A 84 -12.68 -5.71 -4.95
CA TYR A 84 -11.59 -5.82 -3.98
C TYR A 84 -11.63 -7.15 -3.20
N LEU A 85 -12.81 -7.52 -2.67
CA LEU A 85 -12.98 -8.74 -1.88
C LEU A 85 -12.82 -10.00 -2.74
N ALA A 86 -13.26 -9.97 -3.99
CA ALA A 86 -13.10 -11.08 -4.93
C ALA A 86 -11.62 -11.32 -5.29
N ASN A 87 -10.79 -10.29 -5.22
CA ASN A 87 -9.39 -10.32 -5.67
C ASN A 87 -8.33 -10.33 -4.55
N LEU A 88 -8.72 -10.53 -3.29
CA LEU A 88 -7.80 -10.49 -2.13
C LEU A 88 -6.52 -11.33 -2.31
N ARG A 89 -6.64 -12.52 -2.95
CA ARG A 89 -5.49 -13.37 -3.21
C ARG A 89 -4.50 -12.70 -4.17
N GLY A 90 -4.99 -12.22 -5.31
CA GLY A 90 -4.16 -11.57 -6.33
C GLY A 90 -3.54 -10.27 -5.81
N ILE A 91 -4.32 -9.48 -5.07
CA ILE A 91 -3.84 -8.28 -4.38
C ILE A 91 -2.71 -8.64 -3.40
N GLY A 92 -2.91 -9.68 -2.59
CA GLY A 92 -1.90 -10.12 -1.63
C GLY A 92 -0.63 -10.70 -2.27
N GLU A 93 -0.72 -11.27 -3.47
CA GLU A 93 0.42 -11.73 -4.28
C GLU A 93 1.18 -10.53 -4.86
N ALA A 94 0.48 -9.61 -5.53
CA ALA A 94 1.06 -8.36 -6.05
C ALA A 94 1.73 -7.53 -4.95
N TYR A 95 1.08 -7.40 -3.80
CA TYR A 95 1.64 -6.71 -2.64
C TYR A 95 2.94 -7.35 -2.16
N ARG A 96 2.97 -8.68 -2.01
CA ARG A 96 4.18 -9.39 -1.55
C ARG A 96 5.32 -9.32 -2.55
N GLU A 97 5.03 -9.26 -3.84
CA GLU A 97 6.05 -9.11 -4.88
C GLU A 97 6.69 -7.71 -4.89
N VAL A 98 5.89 -6.66 -4.68
CA VAL A 98 6.37 -5.27 -4.76
C VAL A 98 6.84 -4.73 -3.40
N ILE A 99 6.06 -4.95 -2.34
CA ILE A 99 6.31 -4.40 -1.00
C ILE A 99 7.04 -5.40 -0.09
N GLY A 100 6.93 -6.70 -0.37
CA GLY A 100 7.49 -7.75 0.47
C GLY A 100 6.63 -8.07 1.70
N ARG A 101 7.25 -8.66 2.72
CA ARG A 101 6.58 -9.02 4.00
C ARG A 101 6.65 -7.86 5.00
N HIS A 102 6.20 -6.69 4.58
CA HIS A 102 6.13 -5.48 5.40
C HIS A 102 4.71 -4.95 5.42
N PHE A 103 4.08 -4.89 6.59
CA PHE A 103 2.67 -4.51 6.75
C PHE A 103 2.58 -3.30 7.69
N PRO A 104 2.58 -2.07 7.16
CA PRO A 104 2.52 -0.84 7.95
C PRO A 104 1.12 -0.64 8.56
N ALA A 105 0.92 0.48 9.26
CA ALA A 105 -0.44 0.90 9.56
C ALA A 105 -1.22 1.12 8.25
N MET A 106 -2.45 0.63 8.15
CA MET A 106 -3.22 0.73 6.91
C MET A 106 -4.69 1.07 7.13
N ALA A 107 -5.22 1.84 6.19
CA ALA A 107 -6.65 2.01 5.96
C ALA A 107 -6.97 1.66 4.51
N ALA A 108 -8.10 1.00 4.30
CA ALA A 108 -8.59 0.62 2.97
C ALA A 108 -10.08 0.92 2.90
N MET A 109 -10.46 1.87 2.04
CA MET A 109 -11.80 2.46 2.02
C MET A 109 -12.35 2.48 0.60
N GLN A 110 -13.61 2.06 0.46
CA GLN A 110 -14.35 2.33 -0.77
C GLN A 110 -14.72 3.82 -0.83
N VAL A 111 -14.50 4.44 -1.99
CA VAL A 111 -14.90 5.82 -2.32
C VAL A 111 -15.81 5.82 -3.55
N MET A 112 -16.53 6.92 -3.80
CA MET A 112 -17.45 7.02 -4.94
C MET A 112 -16.73 7.08 -6.31
N ALA A 113 -15.59 7.76 -6.36
CA ALA A 113 -14.75 7.94 -7.55
C ALA A 113 -13.32 8.28 -7.12
N LEU A 114 -12.37 8.11 -8.03
CA LEU A 114 -10.95 8.46 -7.89
C LEU A 114 -10.59 9.70 -8.72
#